data_AF-A0A9W5Y3M5-F1
#
_entry.id   AF-A0A9W5Y3M5-F1
#
_cell.length_a   1.000
_cell.length_b   1.000
_cell.length_c   1.000
_cell.angle_alpha   90.00
_cell.angle_beta   90.00
_cell.angle_gamma   90.00
#
_symmetry.space_group_name_H-M   'P 1'
#
loop_
_entity.id
_entity.type
_entity.pdbx_description
1 polymer ?
#
loop_
_entity_poly.entity_id
_entity_poly.type
_entity_poly.pdbx_seq_one_letter_code
_entity_poly.pdbx_strand_id
1 'polypeptide(L)'
;MKKNGGIFVKINYKLDNVEKKRIKDTNAKYREMNLSKYLLCAGTYNKNGGTFIFQANSFQEAEEIINNNPFVGTDFYSFEILSNNYIALNN
;
A
#
# COMPACT_ATOMS: atom_id res chain seq x y z
N MET A 1 12.49 22.77 -5.59
CA MET A 1 13.48 21.68 -5.38
C MET A 1 13.32 20.67 -6.52
N LYS A 2 14.39 20.38 -7.28
CA LYS A 2 14.36 19.36 -8.34
C LYS A 2 14.34 17.97 -7.70
N LYS A 3 13.38 17.14 -8.11
CA LYS A 3 13.18 15.76 -7.62
C LYS A 3 14.31 14.88 -8.18
N ASN A 4 15.29 14.48 -7.35
CA ASN A 4 16.40 13.62 -7.78
C ASN A 4 16.08 12.10 -7.64
N GLY A 5 14.81 11.72 -7.63
CA GLY A 5 14.37 10.31 -7.57
C GLY A 5 12.86 10.16 -7.65
N GLY A 6 12.39 8.97 -8.02
CA GLY A 6 11.00 8.56 -7.87
C GLY A 6 10.62 8.48 -6.39
N ILE A 7 9.33 8.70 -6.08
CA ILE A 7 8.77 8.40 -4.75
C ILE A 7 8.03 7.08 -4.89
N PHE A 8 8.28 6.16 -3.99
CA PHE A 8 7.59 4.90 -3.95
C PHE A 8 7.04 4.65 -2.55
N VAL A 9 5.86 4.07 -2.49
CA VAL A 9 5.19 3.68 -1.25
C VAL A 9 5.19 2.17 -1.19
N LYS A 10 5.95 1.62 -0.25
CA LYS A 10 5.94 0.19 0.06
C LYS A 10 4.99 -0.02 1.24
N ILE A 11 3.91 -0.76 1.02
CA ILE A 11 2.95 -1.16 2.05
C ILE A 11 3.16 -2.63 2.35
N ASN A 12 3.21 -3.02 3.62
CA ASN A 12 3.15 -4.41 4.04
C ASN A 12 1.89 -4.61 4.89
N TYR A 13 1.24 -5.75 4.69
CA TYR A 13 0.08 -6.14 5.49
C TYR A 13 0.13 -7.64 5.78
N LYS A 14 -0.46 -8.02 6.91
CA LYS A 14 -0.67 -9.42 7.28
C LYS A 14 -2.09 -9.58 7.79
N LEU A 15 -2.71 -10.69 7.40
CA LEU A 15 -4.06 -11.06 7.76
C LEU A 15 -4.00 -12.36 8.54
N ASP A 16 -4.20 -12.26 9.85
CA ASP A 16 -4.51 -13.41 10.68
C ASP A 16 -6.00 -13.78 10.56
N ASN A 17 -6.45 -14.82 11.28
CA ASN A 17 -7.84 -15.26 11.20
C ASN A 17 -8.83 -14.22 11.76
N VAL A 18 -8.41 -13.39 12.71
CA VAL A 18 -9.24 -12.34 13.32
C VAL A 18 -9.42 -11.21 12.32
N GLU A 19 -8.34 -10.73 11.72
CA GLU A 19 -8.33 -9.69 10.70
C GLU A 19 -9.08 -10.14 9.43
N LYS A 20 -8.92 -11.39 9.00
CA LYS A 20 -9.69 -11.97 7.88
C LYS A 20 -11.19 -11.92 8.14
N LYS A 21 -11.62 -12.16 9.37
CA LYS A 21 -13.04 -12.11 9.75
C LYS A 21 -13.51 -10.66 9.83
N ARG A 22 -12.74 -9.78 10.47
CA ARG A 22 -13.03 -8.34 10.57
C ARG A 22 -13.20 -7.68 9.20
N ILE A 23 -12.32 -7.98 8.24
CA ILE A 23 -12.39 -7.43 6.88
C ILE A 23 -13.57 -8.02 6.08
N LYS A 24 -13.98 -9.26 6.34
CA LYS A 24 -15.18 -9.84 5.70
C LYS A 24 -16.47 -9.22 6.24
N ASP A 25 -16.52 -8.96 7.55
CA ASP A 25 -17.70 -8.42 8.24
C ASP A 25 -17.82 -6.91 8.03
N THR A 26 -16.70 -6.23 7.89
CA THR A 26 -16.66 -4.84 7.41
C THR A 26 -16.89 -4.92 5.91
N ASN A 27 -18.12 -4.68 5.43
CA ASN A 27 -18.34 -4.32 4.02
C ASN A 27 -17.32 -3.25 3.70
N ALA A 28 -16.21 -3.62 3.05
CA ALA A 28 -15.07 -2.74 2.86
C ALA A 28 -15.65 -1.52 2.20
N LYS A 29 -15.80 -0.44 2.97
CA LYS A 29 -16.26 0.82 2.45
C LYS A 29 -15.09 1.23 1.60
N TYR A 30 -15.12 0.82 0.34
CA TYR A 30 -14.34 1.40 -0.72
C TYR A 30 -14.77 2.86 -0.68
N ARG A 31 -14.10 3.65 0.17
CA ARG A 31 -14.12 5.10 0.09
C ARG A 31 -13.89 5.37 -1.38
N GLU A 32 -14.69 6.23 -2.00
CA GLU A 32 -14.61 6.58 -3.42
C GLU A 32 -13.18 7.02 -3.78
N MET A 33 -12.29 6.06 -3.93
CA MET A 33 -10.97 6.23 -4.47
C MET A 33 -11.18 6.24 -5.96
N ASN A 34 -10.46 7.09 -6.66
CA ASN A 34 -10.24 6.92 -8.09
C ASN A 34 -9.48 5.59 -8.30
N LEU A 35 -10.22 4.47 -8.29
CA LEU A 35 -9.70 3.10 -8.42
C LEU A 35 -8.88 2.93 -9.69
N SER A 36 -9.15 3.77 -10.70
CA SER A 36 -8.39 3.84 -11.95
C SER A 36 -6.94 4.32 -11.77
N LYS A 37 -6.65 5.13 -10.74
CA LYS A 37 -5.35 5.78 -10.55
C LYS A 37 -4.25 4.82 -10.11
N TYR A 38 -4.60 3.80 -9.32
CA TYR A 38 -3.64 2.83 -8.75
C TYR A 38 -3.92 1.39 -9.18
N LEU A 39 -4.36 1.21 -10.43
CA LEU A 39 -4.75 -0.09 -10.97
C LEU A 39 -3.61 -1.13 -10.94
N LEU A 40 -2.36 -0.69 -11.05
CA LEU A 40 -1.17 -1.54 -11.10
C LEU A 40 -0.21 -1.17 -9.97
N CYS A 41 0.35 -2.20 -9.32
CA CYS A 41 1.44 -2.09 -8.36
C CYS A 41 2.35 -3.32 -8.47
N ALA A 42 3.59 -3.18 -8.02
CA ALA A 42 4.49 -4.33 -7.82
C ALA A 42 4.30 -4.88 -6.41
N GLY A 43 4.79 -6.10 -6.15
CA GLY A 43 4.65 -6.66 -4.82
C GLY A 43 4.78 -8.17 -4.71
N THR A 44 4.50 -8.66 -3.52
CA THR A 44 4.38 -10.09 -3.21
C THR A 44 3.03 -10.34 -2.55
N TYR A 45 2.43 -11.49 -2.82
CA TYR A 45 1.14 -11.86 -2.25
C TYR A 45 1.14 -13.33 -1.83
N ASN A 46 0.62 -13.61 -0.64
CA ASN A 46 0.32 -14.95 -0.18
C ASN A 46 -0.99 -14.97 0.65
N LYS A 47 -1.43 -16.16 1.05
CA LYS A 47 -2.70 -16.36 1.78
C LYS A 47 -2.80 -15.64 3.14
N ASN A 48 -1.68 -15.15 3.68
CA ASN A 48 -1.58 -14.54 4.99
C ASN A 48 -1.20 -13.06 4.94
N GLY A 49 -0.99 -12.48 3.75
CA GLY A 49 -0.54 -11.10 3.63
C GLY A 49 0.27 -10.87 2.37
N GLY A 50 0.91 -9.71 2.32
CA GLY A 50 1.72 -9.33 1.18
C GLY A 50 2.34 -7.96 1.32
N THR A 51 3.03 -7.57 0.26
CA THR A 51 3.63 -6.26 0.08
C THR A 51 3.10 -5.65 -1.21
N PHE A 52 2.74 -4.38 -1.18
CA PHE A 52 2.47 -3.56 -2.37
C PHE A 52 3.52 -2.48 -2.51
N ILE A 53 3.92 -2.16 -3.74
CA ILE A 53 4.78 -1.03 -4.06
C ILE A 53 4.11 -0.20 -5.14
N PHE A 54 3.74 1.03 -4.76
CA PHE A 54 3.17 2.03 -5.67
C PHE A 54 4.22 3.09 -5.99
N GLN A 55 4.21 3.61 -7.20
CA GLN A 55 4.93 4.84 -7.53
C GLN A 55 4.02 6.04 -7.25
N ALA A 56 4.57 7.08 -6.62
CA ALA A 56 3.88 8.33 -6.32
C ALA A 56 4.59 9.53 -6.99
N ASN A 57 3.78 10.46 -7.49
CA ASN A 57 4.21 11.70 -8.10
C ASN A 57 4.52 12.78 -7.06
N SER A 58 4.01 12.68 -5.84
CA SER A 58 4.28 13.60 -4.74
C SER A 58 4.21 12.91 -3.37
N PHE A 59 4.69 13.57 -2.32
CA PHE A 59 4.50 13.10 -0.95
C PHE A 59 3.03 13.11 -0.52
N GLN A 60 2.25 14.08 -1.00
CA GLN A 60 0.82 14.12 -0.79
C GLN A 60 0.12 12.90 -1.39
N GLU A 61 0.51 12.50 -2.60
CA GLU A 61 0.01 11.26 -3.21
C GLU A 61 0.45 10.01 -2.43
N ALA A 62 1.68 10.01 -1.90
CA ALA A 62 2.15 8.93 -1.05
C ALA A 62 1.28 8.80 0.22
N GLU A 63 0.95 9.91 0.88
CA GLU A 63 0.04 9.94 2.03
C GLU A 63 -1.37 9.48 1.66
N GLU A 64 -1.89 9.86 0.49
CA GLU A 64 -3.18 9.37 0.00
C GLU A 64 -3.21 7.85 -0.15
N ILE A 65 -2.15 7.25 -0.71
CA ILE A 65 -2.01 5.79 -0.86
C ILE A 65 -1.97 5.12 0.52
N ILE A 66 -1.20 5.68 1.46
CA ILE A 66 -1.03 5.14 2.81
C ILE A 66 -2.34 5.18 3.60
N ASN A 67 -3.03 6.32 3.59
CA ASN A 67 -4.18 6.55 4.48
C ASN A 67 -5.48 5.95 3.96
N ASN A 68 -5.55 5.63 2.67
CA ASN A 68 -6.73 5.05 2.05
C ASN A 68 -6.57 3.55 1.74
N ASN A 69 -5.46 2.91 2.10
CA ASN A 69 -5.31 1.48 1.89
C ASN A 69 -6.35 0.67 2.71
N PRO A 70 -6.96 -0.39 2.15
CA PRO A 70 -7.96 -1.20 2.87
C PRO A 70 -7.48 -1.84 4.17
N PHE A 71 -6.16 -1.99 4.34
CA PHE A 71 -5.56 -2.60 5.53
C PHE A 71 -5.17 -1.58 6.60
N VAL A 72 -5.49 -0.29 6.42
CA VAL A 72 -5.27 0.75 7.43
C VAL A 72 -5.99 0.39 8.72
N GLY A 73 -5.28 0.43 9.85
CA GLY A 73 -5.81 0.08 11.17
C GLY A 73 -5.90 -1.43 11.44
N THR A 74 -5.30 -2.27 10.60
CA THR A 74 -4.95 -3.65 10.95
C THR A 74 -3.64 -3.67 11.73
N ASP A 75 -3.49 -4.61 12.67
CA ASP A 75 -2.33 -4.67 13.58
C ASP A 75 -0.99 -4.83 12.86
N PHE A 76 -1.00 -5.36 11.64
CA PHE A 76 0.19 -5.65 10.85
C PHE A 76 0.34 -4.73 9.64
N TYR A 77 -0.41 -3.63 9.60
CA TYR A 77 -0.23 -2.60 8.58
C TYR A 77 1.03 -1.79 8.84
N SER A 78 1.92 -1.75 7.86
CA SER A 78 3.10 -0.90 7.89
C SER A 78 3.38 -0.33 6.51
N PHE A 79 4.07 0.81 6.48
CA PHE A 79 4.46 1.43 5.23
C PHE A 79 5.85 2.05 5.32
N GLU A 80 6.48 2.23 4.16
CA GLU A 80 7.75 2.91 3.98
C GLU A 80 7.67 3.78 2.72
N ILE A 81 8.14 5.04 2.83
CA ILE A 81 8.30 5.92 1.68
C ILE A 81 9.76 5.86 1.25
N LEU A 82 9.99 5.35 0.05
CA LEU A 82 11.31 5.20 -0.55
C LEU A 82 11.52 6.30 -1.59
N SER A 83 12.67 6.97 -1.52
CA SER A 83 13.08 7.93 -2.54
C SER A 83 14.32 7.40 -3.26
N ASN A 84 14.12 6.91 -4.49
CA ASN A 84 15.20 6.36 -5.30
C ASN A 84 14.83 6.39 -6.80
N ASN A 85 15.79 6.19 -7.70
CA ASN A 85 15.52 6.10 -9.13
C ASN A 85 14.92 4.76 -9.55
N TYR A 86 15.19 3.70 -8.78
CA TYR A 86 14.63 2.37 -8.94
C TYR A 86 14.62 1.64 -7.60
N ILE A 87 13.84 0.57 -7.50
CA ILE A 87 13.79 -0.30 -6.31
C ILE A 87 13.93 -1.74 -6.78
N ALA A 88 14.82 -2.48 -6.14
CA ALA A 88 14.93 -3.93 -6.29
C ALA A 88 14.28 -4.61 -5.08
N LEU A 89 13.41 -5.58 -5.35
CA LEU A 89 12.91 -6.50 -4.32
C LEU A 89 13.95 -7.61 -4.16
N ASN A 90 14.76 -7.52 -3.12
CA ASN A 90 15.67 -8.61 -2.76
C ASN A 90 14.87 -9.66 -1.96
N ASN A 91 14.98 -10.92 -2.38
CA ASN A 91 14.35 -12.08 -1.71
C ASN A 91 15.22 -12.59 -0.56
#